data_AF-A0A0N4X8G0-F1
#
_entry.id   AF-A0A0N4X8G0-F1
#
_cell.length_a   1.000
_cell.length_b   1.000
_cell.length_c   1.000
_cell.angle_alpha   90.00
_cell.angle_beta   90.00
_cell.angle_gamma   90.00
#
_symmetry.space_group_name_H-M   'P 1'
#
loop_
_entity.id
_entity.type
_entity.pdbx_description
1 polymer ?
#
loop_
_entity_poly.entity_id
_entity_poly.type
_entity_poly.pdbx_seq_one_letter_code
_entity_poly.pdbx_strand_id
1 'polypeptide(L)'
;LIGPHKALDNQFQKVALINDDMCINCGKCYMTCNDSGYQAISFNKQTHVPKVNEDDCTGCTLCYSVCPIPECIQMVQRKGPWKAPNRGLKPAFEPGTPPVVKVNTKGN
;
A
#
# COMPACT_ATOMS: atom_id res chain seq x y z
N LEU A 1 9.48 -17.78 -14.32
CA LEU A 1 9.25 -16.52 -15.07
C LEU A 1 8.01 -15.87 -14.49
N ILE A 2 8.09 -14.59 -14.10
CA ILE A 2 6.92 -13.82 -13.68
C ILE A 2 6.07 -13.60 -14.93
N GLY A 3 4.78 -13.97 -14.88
CA GLY A 3 3.85 -13.83 -16.00
C GLY A 3 3.50 -12.36 -16.31
N PRO A 4 2.63 -12.10 -17.28
CA PRO A 4 2.14 -10.74 -17.54
C PRO A 4 1.42 -10.18 -16.30
N HIS A 5 1.40 -8.86 -16.13
CA HIS A 5 0.74 -8.21 -14.98
C HIS A 5 -0.73 -8.64 -14.80
N LYS A 6 -1.45 -8.88 -15.91
CA LYS A 6 -2.85 -9.36 -15.89
C LYS A 6 -3.03 -10.75 -15.27
N ALA A 7 -1.97 -11.55 -15.19
CA ALA A 7 -1.98 -12.86 -14.55
C ALA A 7 -1.76 -12.78 -13.03
N LEU A 8 -1.52 -11.59 -12.47
CA LEU A 8 -1.44 -11.39 -11.02
C LEU A 8 -2.85 -11.22 -10.43
N ASP A 9 -3.09 -11.84 -9.28
CA ASP A 9 -4.35 -11.70 -8.55
C ASP A 9 -4.39 -10.34 -7.83
N ASN A 10 -5.21 -9.42 -8.34
CA ASN A 10 -5.41 -8.10 -7.75
C ASN A 10 -6.50 -8.06 -6.66
N GLN A 11 -7.18 -9.18 -6.39
CA GLN A 11 -8.09 -9.31 -5.25
C GLN A 11 -7.33 -9.71 -3.98
N PHE A 12 -6.19 -10.39 -4.14
CA PHE A 12 -5.33 -10.79 -3.03
C PHE A 12 -4.46 -9.63 -2.52
N GLN A 13 -5.09 -8.71 -1.79
CA GLN A 13 -4.44 -7.54 -1.20
C GLN A 13 -3.85 -7.85 0.18
N LYS A 14 -2.77 -7.15 0.52
CA LYS A 14 -2.08 -7.24 1.82
C LYS A 14 -2.05 -5.90 2.53
N VAL A 15 -1.81 -5.93 3.84
CA VAL A 15 -1.55 -4.75 4.68
C VAL A 15 -0.28 -4.96 5.49
N ALA A 16 0.36 -3.87 5.89
CA ALA A 16 1.54 -3.92 6.73
C ALA A 16 1.16 -4.12 8.21
N LEU A 17 1.89 -4.97 8.91
CA LEU A 17 1.80 -5.18 10.36
C LEU A 17 3.18 -4.89 10.96
N ILE A 18 3.24 -4.05 11.99
CA ILE A 18 4.49 -3.69 12.68
C ILE A 18 4.56 -4.50 13.98
N ASN A 19 5.71 -5.11 14.25
CA ASN A 19 6.02 -5.75 15.53
C ASN A 19 6.60 -4.71 16.49
N ASP A 20 5.84 -4.38 17.54
CA ASP A 20 6.20 -3.38 18.53
C ASP A 20 7.43 -3.78 19.35
N ASP A 21 7.65 -5.08 19.61
CA ASP A 21 8.80 -5.57 20.39
C ASP A 21 10.13 -5.46 19.63
N MET A 22 10.07 -5.46 18.30
CA MET A 22 11.24 -5.30 17.42
C MET A 22 11.45 -3.85 16.97
N CYS A 23 10.44 -3.00 17.15
CA CYS A 23 10.48 -1.64 16.68
C CYS A 23 11.49 -0.82 17.51
N ILE A 24 12.37 -0.09 16.82
CA ILE A 24 13.33 0.84 17.44
C ILE A 24 12.88 2.30 17.34
N ASN A 25 11.60 2.54 17.04
CA ASN A 25 10.97 3.86 17.10
C ASN A 25 11.60 4.92 16.16
N CYS A 26 12.27 4.49 15.10
CA CYS A 26 13.00 5.40 14.20
C CYS A 26 12.11 6.24 13.26
N GLY A 27 10.83 5.91 13.12
CA GLY A 27 9.86 6.67 12.33
C GLY A 27 10.02 6.61 10.80
N LYS A 28 10.99 5.87 10.25
CA LYS A 28 11.20 5.76 8.78
C LYS A 28 9.96 5.24 8.04
N CYS A 29 9.29 4.23 8.60
CA CYS A 29 8.05 3.70 8.04
C CYS A 29 6.95 4.77 7.96
N TYR A 30 6.81 5.58 9.02
CA TYR A 30 5.87 6.71 9.07
C TYR A 30 6.20 7.76 8.00
N MET A 31 7.45 8.26 7.96
CA MET A 31 7.88 9.27 6.98
C MET A 31 7.67 8.81 5.54
N THR A 32 8.09 7.59 5.20
CA THR A 32 7.92 7.05 3.86
C THR A 32 6.45 6.85 3.49
N CYS A 33 5.60 6.41 4.43
CA CYS A 33 4.17 6.31 4.16
C CYS A 33 3.53 7.69 3.97
N ASN A 34 4.02 8.71 4.68
CA ASN A 34 3.51 10.07 4.57
C ASN A 34 3.92 10.75 3.27
N ASP A 35 5.21 10.74 2.93
CA ASP A 35 5.76 11.56 1.84
C ASP A 35 5.84 10.79 0.51
N SER A 36 5.71 9.47 0.53
CA SER A 36 5.81 8.62 -0.67
C SER A 36 4.72 7.57 -0.77
N GLY A 37 3.72 7.62 0.11
CA GLY A 37 2.67 6.61 0.23
C GLY A 37 1.28 7.20 0.34
N TYR A 38 0.56 6.76 1.37
CA TYR A 38 -0.88 6.97 1.55
C TYR A 38 -1.25 7.45 2.95
N GLN A 39 -0.28 7.99 3.71
CA GLN A 39 -0.51 8.58 5.04
C GLN A 39 -1.22 7.62 6.02
N ALA A 40 -1.02 6.30 5.84
CA ALA A 40 -1.74 5.23 6.54
C ALA A 40 -1.06 4.77 7.84
N ILE A 41 -0.03 5.46 8.31
CA ILE A 41 0.69 5.14 9.54
C ILE A 41 0.57 6.34 10.48
N SER A 42 0.09 6.10 11.69
CA SER A 42 0.16 7.08 12.78
C SER A 42 1.47 6.90 13.55
N PHE A 43 2.00 7.98 14.11
CA PHE A 43 3.23 7.95 14.90
C PHE A 43 2.99 8.65 16.23
N ASN A 44 3.06 7.91 17.33
CA ASN A 44 2.78 8.46 18.65
C ASN A 44 3.84 9.51 19.03
N LYS A 45 3.42 10.70 19.45
CA LYS A 45 4.33 11.82 19.75
C LYS A 45 5.16 11.64 21.01
N GLN A 46 4.72 10.81 21.95
CA GLN A 46 5.39 10.56 23.23
C GLN A 46 6.24 9.29 23.16
N THR A 47 5.67 8.20 22.65
CA THR A 47 6.35 6.90 22.62
C THR A 47 7.12 6.65 21.34
N HIS A 48 6.88 7.42 20.28
CA HIS A 48 7.45 7.19 18.95
C HIS A 48 7.13 5.78 18.38
N VAL A 49 6.05 5.16 18.86
CA VAL A 49 5.57 3.88 18.32
C VAL A 49 4.70 4.15 17.10
N PRO A 50 5.04 3.61 15.91
CA PRO A 50 4.21 3.69 14.71
C PRO A 50 3.07 2.66 14.76
N LYS A 51 1.88 3.03 14.28
CA LYS A 51 0.74 2.12 14.14
C LYS A 51 0.08 2.28 12.78
N VAL A 52 -0.07 1.17 12.07
CA VAL A 52 -0.71 1.11 10.74
C VAL A 52 -2.24 1.18 10.89
N ASN A 53 -2.88 2.03 10.09
CA ASN A 53 -4.31 1.96 9.84
C ASN A 53 -4.58 1.00 8.67
N GLU A 54 -5.11 -0.20 8.95
CA GLU A 54 -5.35 -1.23 7.95
C GLU A 54 -6.37 -0.82 6.87
N ASP A 55 -7.30 0.08 7.19
CA ASP A 55 -8.29 0.56 6.23
C ASP A 55 -7.67 1.43 5.13
N ASP A 56 -6.73 2.29 5.51
CA ASP A 56 -6.04 3.21 4.59
C ASP A 56 -4.81 2.55 3.94
N CYS A 57 -4.26 1.51 4.58
CA CYS A 57 -3.10 0.79 4.05
C CYS A 57 -3.44 0.12 2.71
N THR A 58 -2.63 0.41 1.69
CA THR A 58 -2.81 -0.12 0.33
C THR A 58 -1.92 -1.34 0.05
N GLY A 59 -1.07 -1.73 0.99
CA GLY A 59 -0.13 -2.84 0.77
C GLY A 59 1.05 -2.51 -0.16
N CYS A 60 1.35 -1.24 -0.41
CA CYS A 60 2.42 -0.84 -1.34
C CYS A 60 3.84 -1.30 -0.94
N THR A 61 4.02 -1.79 0.29
CA THR A 61 5.28 -2.40 0.80
C THR A 61 6.45 -1.41 0.99
N LEU A 62 6.29 -0.11 0.70
CA LEU A 62 7.37 0.87 0.89
C LEU A 62 7.86 0.98 2.33
N CYS A 63 6.97 0.92 3.33
CA CYS A 63 7.35 0.96 4.74
C CYS A 63 8.21 -0.24 5.16
N TYR A 64 7.90 -1.42 4.64
CA TYR A 64 8.70 -2.64 4.82
C TYR A 64 10.11 -2.46 4.27
N SER A 65 10.23 -1.95 3.04
CA SER A 65 11.52 -1.79 2.35
C SER A 65 12.48 -0.80 3.02
N VAL A 66 11.98 0.17 3.78
CA VAL A 66 12.81 1.20 4.45
C VAL A 66 13.06 0.91 5.93
N CYS A 67 12.42 -0.11 6.50
CA CYS A 67 12.61 -0.46 7.89
C CYS A 67 14.05 -0.96 8.11
N PRO A 68 14.82 -0.39 9.06
CA PRO A 68 16.20 -0.80 9.29
C PRO A 68 16.30 -2.12 10.10
N ILE A 69 15.19 -2.58 10.70
CA ILE A 69 15.14 -3.82 11.47
C ILE A 69 14.52 -4.92 10.60
N PRO A 70 15.27 -5.97 10.25
CA PRO A 70 14.76 -7.11 9.50
C PRO A 70 13.53 -7.72 10.19
N GLU A 71 12.53 -8.11 9.42
CA GLU A 71 11.29 -8.76 9.89
C GLU A 71 10.44 -7.95 10.91
N CYS A 72 10.80 -6.70 11.23
CA CYS A 72 9.98 -5.86 12.11
C CYS A 72 8.63 -5.49 11.48
N ILE A 73 8.55 -5.44 10.15
CA ILE A 73 7.30 -5.22 9.42
C ILE A 73 6.99 -6.49 8.63
N GLN A 74 5.73 -6.93 8.62
CA GLN A 74 5.27 -8.05 7.83
C GLN A 74 4.09 -7.64 6.94
N MET A 75 4.01 -8.26 5.75
CA MET A 75 2.87 -8.06 4.84
C MET A 75 1.88 -9.20 5.00
N VAL A 76 0.80 -8.94 5.73
CA VAL A 76 -0.25 -9.90 6.07
C VAL A 76 -1.48 -9.74 5.16
N GLN A 77 -2.28 -10.78 5.01
CA GLN A 77 -3.49 -10.73 4.19
C GLN A 77 -4.50 -9.71 4.76
N ARG A 78 -5.08 -8.88 3.89
CA ARG A 78 -6.14 -7.95 4.28
C ARG A 78 -7.40 -8.75 4.66
N LYS A 79 -7.95 -8.50 5.86
CA LYS A 79 -9.15 -9.22 6.36
C LYS A 79 -10.48 -8.65 5.84
N GLY A 80 -10.45 -7.50 5.17
CA GLY A 80 -11.64 -6.81 4.64
C GLY A 80 -11.54 -6.47 3.15
N PRO A 81 -12.62 -5.94 2.54
CA PRO A 81 -12.61 -5.54 1.14
C PRO A 81 -11.58 -4.43 0.91
N TRP A 82 -11.01 -4.41 -0.30
CA TRP A 82 -10.17 -3.30 -0.73
C TRP A 82 -11.01 -2.04 -0.84
N LYS A 83 -10.52 -0.94 -0.25
CA LYS A 83 -11.11 0.39 -0.37
C LYS A 83 -10.16 1.24 -1.19
N ALA A 84 -10.70 2.01 -2.13
CA ALA A 84 -9.90 2.96 -2.89
C ALA A 84 -9.33 4.02 -1.93
N PRO A 85 -8.01 4.27 -1.94
CA PRO A 85 -7.42 5.29 -1.08
C PRO A 85 -7.88 6.68 -1.51
N ASN A 86 -7.98 7.60 -0.55
CA ASN A 86 -8.27 8.99 -0.84
C ASN A 86 -7.05 9.63 -1.54
N ARG A 87 -7.22 10.04 -2.80
CA ARG A 87 -6.17 10.73 -3.60
C ARG A 87 -6.40 12.23 -3.72
N GLY A 88 -7.31 12.79 -2.92
CA GLY A 88 -7.69 14.20 -2.96
C GLY A 88 -8.73 14.51 -4.03
N LEU A 89 -8.56 15.65 -4.71
CA LEU A 89 -9.53 16.17 -5.67
C LEU A 89 -9.61 15.26 -6.90
N LYS A 90 -10.83 14.84 -7.24
CA LYS A 90 -11.09 14.21 -8.53
C LYS A 90 -10.79 15.22 -9.63
N PRO A 91 -10.04 14.85 -10.68
CA PRO A 91 -9.84 15.75 -11.80
C PRO A 91 -11.21 16.12 -12.41
N ALA A 92 -11.38 17.38 -12.79
CA ALA A 92 -12.62 17.89 -13.41
C ALA A 92 -12.87 17.32 -14.81
N PHE A 93 -11.86 16.69 -15.39
CA PHE A 93 -11.88 15.96 -16.64
C PHE A 93 -11.53 14.50 -16.33
N GLU A 94 -12.29 13.55 -16.89
CA GLU A 94 -11.89 12.15 -16.84
C GLU A 94 -10.56 12.00 -17.57
N PRO A 95 -9.45 11.62 -16.91
CA PRO A 95 -8.19 11.38 -17.59
C PRO A 95 -8.49 10.35 -18.67
N GLY A 96 -8.35 10.75 -19.93
CA GLY A 96 -8.62 9.95 -21.11
C GLY A 96 -7.69 8.75 -21.19
N THR A 97 -7.83 7.82 -20.26
CA THR A 97 -7.39 6.45 -20.44
C THR A 97 -8.32 5.95 -21.53
N PRO A 98 -7.85 5.74 -22.77
CA PRO A 98 -8.73 5.22 -23.80
C PRO A 98 -9.35 3.94 -23.26
N PRO A 99 -10.67 3.72 -23.45
CA PRO A 99 -11.32 2.51 -23.00
C PRO A 99 -10.49 1.34 -23.51
N VAL A 100 -10.13 0.41 -22.61
CA VAL A 100 -9.36 -0.79 -22.97
C VAL A 100 -10.15 -1.52 -24.04
N VAL A 101 -9.76 -1.36 -25.29
CA VAL A 101 -10.34 -2.08 -26.43
C VAL A 101 -10.02 -3.53 -26.17
N LYS A 102 -11.04 -4.32 -25.81
CA LYS A 102 -10.91 -5.76 -25.73
C LYS A 102 -10.82 -6.28 -27.15
N VAL A 103 -9.60 -6.38 -27.65
CA VAL A 103 -9.31 -7.01 -28.94
C VAL A 103 -9.79 -8.47 -28.83
N ASN A 104 -10.80 -8.81 -29.63
CA ASN A 104 -11.24 -10.21 -29.76
C ASN A 104 -10.13 -11.04 -30.44
N THR A 105 -10.23 -12.36 -30.46
CA THR A 105 -9.28 -13.27 -31.13
C THR A 105 -9.16 -13.06 -32.65
N LYS A 106 -9.84 -12.06 -33.22
CA LYS A 106 -9.78 -11.66 -34.62
C LYS A 106 -9.22 -10.25 -34.86
N GLY A 107 -8.71 -9.56 -33.84
CA GLY A 107 -7.87 -8.38 -34.04
C GLY A 107 -8.59 -7.07 -34.41
N ASN A 108 -9.88 -6.91 -34.09
CA ASN A 108 -10.60 -5.63 -34.20
C ASN A 108 -11.20 -5.22 -32.86
#